data_AF-A0AAD6K4J1-F1
#
_entry.id   AF-A0AAD6K4J1-F1
#
_cell.length_a   1.000
_cell.length_b   1.000
_cell.length_c   1.000
_cell.angle_alpha   90.00
_cell.angle_beta   90.00
_cell.angle_gamma   90.00
#
_symmetry.space_group_name_H-M   'P 1'
#
loop_
_entity.id
_entity.type
_entity.pdbx_description
1 polymer ?
#
loop_
_entity_poly.entity_id
_entity_poly.type
_entity_poly.pdbx_seq_one_letter_code
_entity_poly.pdbx_strand_id
1 'polypeptide(L)'
;MWPKTSHQRVADIKMHLIFSPEIKLWGTLLVLLAVVSKLQCYRENGDTESQVPCYFIFGDSLADSGNNNRLQTLAKANYSPYGIDFPDGPTGRFCNGRTIVDIIAEKLGFENFIPPFATATGTDIVSGVNYASGSAGIRDETGQQQGQRIPLNKQLRNHQITVSRLVEIIGNDESTSLYLSKCLYSVGMGSNDYINNYFLPQYYPTSHEYTLEQFTGLLVDQYKQQLRTLYDYGARKIAVFGLGQLGCTPDAIQTYGTHGSACVVIMNNASQLFNSRLKPVVDQLNEDLTDAKFIYIDFYGISGDNGFEVDNIGCCQVAEGGLCNPNKPPCPNRTEYVFWDSFHPTDAYNVFLAERSYTASNDLDAYPFDIRSLVSLNQGVAASK
;
A
#
# COMPACT_ATOMS: atom_id res chain seq x y z
N MET A 1 43.58 -86.76 14.82
CA MET A 1 42.35 -86.89 14.02
C MET A 1 42.35 -85.82 12.94
N TRP A 2 42.36 -86.24 11.69
CA TRP A 2 41.87 -85.46 10.53
C TRP A 2 40.35 -85.76 10.37
N PRO A 3 39.53 -85.01 9.59
CA PRO A 3 39.92 -84.36 8.33
C PRO A 3 39.31 -82.97 7.99
N LYS A 4 39.80 -82.50 6.84
CA LYS A 4 39.57 -81.31 6.01
C LYS A 4 38.14 -81.10 5.46
N THR A 5 37.83 -79.85 5.09
CA THR A 5 37.09 -79.37 3.89
C THR A 5 37.30 -77.84 3.78
N SER A 6 37.97 -77.22 2.80
CA SER A 6 37.78 -77.03 1.33
C SER A 6 36.92 -75.80 0.92
N HIS A 7 37.63 -74.80 0.35
CA HIS A 7 37.29 -73.83 -0.72
C HIS A 7 35.94 -73.07 -0.78
N GLN A 8 36.00 -71.73 -0.96
CA GLN A 8 35.73 -71.08 -2.26
C GLN A 8 36.07 -69.57 -2.28
N ARG A 9 36.63 -69.11 -3.40
CA ARG A 9 36.95 -67.71 -3.72
C ARG A 9 35.68 -67.01 -4.21
N VAL A 10 35.43 -65.79 -3.75
CA VAL A 10 34.42 -64.90 -4.33
C VAL A 10 35.01 -64.31 -5.62
N ALA A 11 34.33 -64.53 -6.74
CA ALA A 11 34.63 -63.90 -8.03
C ALA A 11 33.76 -62.65 -8.17
N ASP A 12 34.38 -61.49 -8.40
CA ASP A 12 33.70 -60.26 -8.81
C ASP A 12 33.18 -60.40 -10.24
N ILE A 13 31.86 -60.43 -10.40
CA ILE A 13 31.20 -60.34 -11.70
C ILE A 13 30.84 -58.88 -11.94
N LYS A 14 31.66 -58.17 -12.73
CA LYS A 14 31.24 -56.91 -13.36
C LYS A 14 30.33 -57.21 -14.55
N MET A 15 29.03 -57.03 -14.35
CA MET A 15 28.04 -57.15 -15.42
C MET A 15 28.06 -55.86 -16.27
N HIS A 16 28.79 -55.89 -17.38
CA HIS A 16 28.69 -54.84 -18.39
C HIS A 16 27.42 -55.06 -19.23
N LEU A 17 26.37 -54.29 -18.94
CA LEU A 17 25.20 -54.18 -19.79
C LEU A 17 25.57 -53.44 -21.08
N ILE A 18 25.81 -54.21 -22.15
CA ILE A 18 26.00 -53.67 -23.50
C ILE A 18 24.62 -53.41 -24.09
N PHE A 19 24.11 -52.19 -23.93
CA PHE A 19 22.92 -51.75 -24.66
C PHE A 19 23.26 -51.53 -26.13
N SER A 20 22.43 -52.04 -27.03
CA SER A 20 22.59 -51.83 -28.47
C SER A 20 22.56 -50.33 -28.81
N PRO A 21 23.22 -49.89 -29.90
CA PRO A 21 23.27 -48.48 -30.30
C PRO A 21 21.88 -47.85 -30.44
N GLU A 22 20.90 -48.64 -30.88
CA GLU A 22 19.51 -48.21 -31.03
C GLU A 22 18.86 -47.90 -29.66
N ILE A 23 19.04 -48.76 -28.65
CA ILE A 23 18.47 -48.54 -27.31
C ILE A 23 19.06 -47.29 -26.65
N LYS A 24 20.35 -47.02 -26.87
CA LYS A 24 20.99 -45.77 -26.39
C LYS A 24 20.41 -44.54 -27.10
N LEU A 25 20.18 -44.63 -28.42
CA LEU A 25 19.60 -43.54 -29.20
C LEU A 25 18.17 -43.21 -28.76
N TRP A 26 17.31 -44.22 -28.59
CA TRP A 26 15.94 -44.06 -28.09
C TRP A 26 15.91 -43.56 -26.64
N GLY A 27 16.83 -44.04 -25.79
CA GLY A 27 16.99 -43.54 -24.42
C GLY A 27 17.39 -42.06 -24.37
N THR A 28 18.34 -41.63 -25.22
CA THR A 28 18.72 -40.21 -25.31
C THR A 28 17.60 -39.34 -25.88
N LEU A 29 16.82 -39.86 -26.85
CA LEU A 29 15.70 -39.14 -27.43
C LEU A 29 14.57 -38.93 -26.40
N LEU A 30 14.28 -39.94 -25.58
CA LEU A 30 13.28 -39.86 -24.50
C LEU A 30 13.72 -38.91 -23.38
N VAL A 31 15.01 -38.88 -23.02
CA VAL A 31 15.55 -37.92 -22.06
C VAL A 31 15.50 -36.49 -22.62
N LEU A 32 15.84 -36.29 -23.90
CA LEU A 32 15.71 -34.99 -24.57
C LEU A 32 14.25 -34.55 -24.66
N LEU A 33 13.33 -35.44 -25.01
CA LEU A 33 11.89 -35.16 -25.01
C LEU A 33 11.39 -34.81 -23.60
N ALA A 34 11.83 -35.52 -22.54
CA ALA A 34 11.45 -35.18 -21.17
C ALA A 34 12.05 -33.84 -20.69
N VAL A 35 13.27 -33.50 -21.11
CA VAL A 35 13.90 -32.19 -20.83
C VAL A 35 13.20 -31.07 -21.60
N VAL A 36 12.85 -31.28 -22.87
CA VAL A 36 12.06 -30.33 -23.67
C VAL A 36 10.65 -30.19 -23.09
N SER A 37 10.01 -31.27 -22.65
CA SER A 37 8.70 -31.23 -21.97
C SER A 37 8.74 -30.44 -20.67
N LYS A 38 9.81 -30.59 -19.88
CA LYS A 38 10.02 -29.79 -18.66
C LYS A 38 10.35 -28.33 -18.98
N LEU A 39 11.07 -28.04 -20.06
CA LEU A 39 11.35 -26.68 -20.54
C LEU A 39 10.10 -26.01 -21.15
N GLN A 40 9.20 -26.78 -21.77
CA GLN A 40 7.90 -26.30 -22.26
C GLN A 40 6.96 -25.99 -21.08
N CYS A 41 6.95 -26.84 -20.04
CA CYS A 41 6.14 -26.64 -18.84
C CYS A 41 6.65 -25.46 -17.98
N TYR A 42 7.95 -25.14 -18.04
CA TYR A 42 8.51 -23.91 -17.46
C TYR A 42 8.16 -22.63 -18.24
N ARG A 43 7.62 -22.75 -19.46
CA ARG A 43 7.27 -21.60 -20.31
C ARG A 43 5.78 -21.24 -20.30
N GLU A 44 4.96 -22.00 -19.56
CA GLU A 44 3.51 -21.81 -19.47
C GLU A 44 3.01 -21.35 -18.09
N ASN A 45 3.89 -21.20 -17.10
CA ASN A 45 3.68 -20.21 -16.05
C ASN A 45 4.20 -18.89 -16.61
N GLY A 46 3.31 -18.10 -17.21
CA GLY A 46 3.63 -16.70 -17.44
C GLY A 46 3.78 -16.04 -16.09
N ASP A 47 5.00 -15.92 -15.58
CA ASP A 47 5.35 -14.89 -14.61
C ASP A 47 4.99 -13.57 -15.29
N THR A 48 3.78 -13.07 -15.03
CA THR A 48 3.41 -11.72 -15.42
C THR A 48 4.26 -10.81 -14.57
N GLU A 49 5.41 -10.41 -15.11
CA GLU A 49 6.28 -9.40 -14.51
C GLU A 49 5.43 -8.19 -14.11
N SER A 50 5.61 -7.70 -12.88
CA SER A 50 4.87 -6.54 -12.37
C SER A 50 4.95 -5.37 -13.36
N GLN A 51 3.85 -4.62 -13.49
CA GLN A 51 3.75 -3.46 -14.39
C GLN A 51 4.77 -2.35 -14.06
N VAL A 52 5.26 -2.32 -12.81
CA VAL A 52 6.36 -1.45 -12.37
C VAL A 52 7.36 -2.26 -11.54
N PRO A 53 8.66 -1.90 -11.56
CA PRO A 53 9.65 -2.66 -10.83
C PRO A 53 9.54 -2.49 -9.31
N CYS A 54 8.98 -1.37 -8.83
CA CYS A 54 8.78 -1.15 -7.41
C CYS A 54 7.59 -0.24 -7.07
N TYR A 55 7.10 -0.36 -5.83
CA TYR A 55 5.96 0.41 -5.32
C TYR A 55 6.23 0.97 -3.92
N PHE A 56 6.29 2.29 -3.78
CA PHE A 56 6.47 2.97 -2.50
C PHE A 56 5.19 3.64 -2.01
N ILE A 57 4.86 3.43 -0.74
CA ILE A 57 3.57 3.83 -0.17
C ILE A 57 3.79 4.80 1.00
N PHE A 58 3.13 5.95 0.95
CA PHE A 58 3.11 6.97 2.00
C PHE A 58 1.66 7.20 2.41
N GLY A 59 1.41 7.27 3.71
CA GLY A 59 0.05 7.51 4.17
C GLY A 59 -0.16 7.39 5.66
N ASP A 60 -1.43 7.32 6.04
CA ASP A 60 -1.86 7.13 7.41
C ASP A 60 -2.33 5.69 7.68
N SER A 61 -3.26 5.49 8.61
CA SER A 61 -3.82 4.18 8.94
C SER A 61 -4.53 3.50 7.77
N LEU A 62 -5.00 4.24 6.76
CA LEU A 62 -5.65 3.67 5.57
C LEU A 62 -4.68 2.84 4.70
N ALA A 63 -3.37 3.03 4.89
CA ALA A 63 -2.33 2.32 4.14
C ALA A 63 -1.31 1.60 5.05
N ASP A 64 -1.35 1.77 6.37
CA ASP A 64 -0.38 1.13 7.28
C ASP A 64 -0.50 -0.40 7.24
N SER A 65 0.65 -1.08 7.10
CA SER A 65 0.76 -2.54 7.11
C SER A 65 1.55 -3.11 8.28
N GLY A 66 1.92 -2.26 9.27
CA GLY A 66 2.58 -2.68 10.50
C GLY A 66 3.63 -1.72 11.08
N ASN A 67 3.78 -0.51 10.53
CA ASN A 67 4.74 0.48 11.05
C ASN A 67 4.40 0.93 12.47
N ASN A 68 3.13 0.92 12.86
CA ASN A 68 2.69 1.29 14.20
C ASN A 68 2.91 0.20 15.27
N ASN A 69 3.20 -1.06 14.90
CA ASN A 69 3.17 -2.21 15.81
C ASN A 69 4.09 -2.05 17.03
N ARG A 70 5.29 -1.50 16.82
CA ARG A 70 6.33 -1.32 17.86
C ARG A 70 6.37 0.08 18.46
N LEU A 71 5.52 1.00 18.00
CA LEU A 71 5.43 2.34 18.55
C LEU A 71 4.66 2.33 19.88
N GLN A 72 4.96 3.26 20.78
CA GLN A 72 4.16 3.51 21.98
C GLN A 72 2.99 4.42 21.61
N THR A 73 1.88 3.82 21.19
CA THR A 73 0.72 4.51 20.61
C THR A 73 -0.57 3.75 20.85
N LEU A 74 -1.67 4.48 20.90
CA LEU A 74 -3.04 3.94 20.91
C LEU A 74 -3.48 3.52 19.50
N ALA A 75 -2.87 4.07 18.45
CA ALA A 75 -3.19 3.76 17.06
C ALA A 75 -2.52 2.43 16.64
N LYS A 76 -3.11 1.31 17.05
CA LYS A 76 -2.65 -0.05 16.68
C LYS A 76 -3.79 -0.93 16.20
N ALA A 77 -3.47 -1.77 15.23
CA ALA A 77 -4.38 -2.76 14.64
C ALA A 77 -3.71 -4.15 14.48
N ASN A 78 -2.73 -4.47 15.33
CA ASN A 78 -2.02 -5.76 15.33
C ASN A 78 -2.61 -6.77 16.34
N TYR A 79 -3.94 -6.81 16.43
CA TYR A 79 -4.69 -7.72 17.29
C TYR A 79 -6.06 -8.06 16.67
N SER A 80 -6.63 -9.21 17.03
CA SER A 80 -7.98 -9.60 16.59
C SER A 80 -9.03 -8.59 17.09
N PRO A 81 -10.01 -8.16 16.27
CA PRO A 81 -10.40 -8.79 15.00
C PRO A 81 -9.73 -8.19 13.74
N TYR A 82 -8.79 -7.25 13.86
CA TYR A 82 -8.07 -6.76 12.68
C TYR A 82 -7.31 -7.90 11.98
N GLY A 83 -7.33 -7.90 10.65
CA GLY A 83 -6.72 -8.96 9.85
C GLY A 83 -7.40 -10.33 9.94
N ILE A 84 -8.63 -10.45 10.46
CA ILE A 84 -9.35 -11.74 10.52
C ILE A 84 -9.54 -12.42 9.16
N ASP A 85 -9.58 -11.65 8.07
CA ASP A 85 -9.66 -12.09 6.68
C ASP A 85 -8.32 -11.98 5.93
N PHE A 86 -7.26 -11.50 6.61
CA PHE A 86 -5.94 -11.40 6.02
C PHE A 86 -5.17 -12.73 6.24
N PRO A 87 -4.44 -13.26 5.24
CA PRO A 87 -3.77 -14.56 5.35
C PRO A 87 -2.82 -14.69 6.55
N ASP A 88 -2.10 -13.62 6.88
CA ASP A 88 -1.14 -13.58 8.00
C ASP A 88 -1.77 -13.13 9.34
N GLY A 89 -3.09 -12.94 9.37
CA GLY A 89 -3.81 -12.45 10.54
C GLY A 89 -3.54 -10.95 10.85
N PRO A 90 -3.52 -10.55 12.14
CA PRO A 90 -3.39 -9.15 12.53
C PRO A 90 -1.99 -8.57 12.30
N THR A 91 -1.72 -8.05 11.09
CA THR A 91 -0.40 -7.49 10.73
C THR A 91 -0.21 -6.03 11.15
N GLY A 92 -1.27 -5.33 11.57
CA GLY A 92 -1.26 -3.88 11.78
C GLY A 92 -2.02 -3.08 10.72
N ARG A 93 -2.69 -3.76 9.77
CA ARG A 93 -3.65 -3.15 8.85
C ARG A 93 -4.92 -2.78 9.62
N PHE A 94 -5.38 -1.54 9.47
CA PHE A 94 -6.56 -1.03 10.17
C PHE A 94 -7.88 -1.50 9.54
N CYS A 95 -7.97 -2.75 9.09
CA CYS A 95 -9.19 -3.34 8.55
C CYS A 95 -9.24 -4.85 8.88
N ASN A 96 -10.28 -5.54 8.43
CA ASN A 96 -10.39 -6.98 8.52
C ASN A 96 -9.46 -7.74 7.56
N GLY A 97 -8.96 -7.13 6.49
CA GLY A 97 -8.21 -7.82 5.44
C GLY A 97 -7.12 -6.94 4.82
N ARG A 98 -7.21 -6.69 3.52
CA ARG A 98 -6.26 -5.86 2.76
C ARG A 98 -6.67 -4.39 2.81
N THR A 99 -5.67 -3.54 2.70
CA THR A 99 -5.85 -2.10 2.46
C THR A 99 -5.92 -1.80 0.96
N ILE A 100 -6.28 -0.58 0.60
CA ILE A 100 -6.34 -0.13 -0.81
C ILE A 100 -4.99 -0.35 -1.51
N VAL A 101 -3.88 -0.03 -0.84
CA VAL A 101 -2.53 -0.14 -1.40
C VAL A 101 -2.08 -1.59 -1.59
N ASP A 102 -2.57 -2.51 -0.76
CA ASP A 102 -2.33 -3.95 -0.95
C ASP A 102 -3.02 -4.45 -2.22
N ILE A 103 -4.27 -4.04 -2.44
CA ILE A 103 -5.05 -4.42 -3.63
C ILE A 103 -4.47 -3.75 -4.89
N ILE A 104 -3.96 -2.52 -4.79
CA ILE A 104 -3.20 -1.90 -5.88
C ILE A 104 -1.92 -2.69 -6.18
N ALA A 105 -1.19 -3.17 -5.17
CA ALA A 105 0.00 -4.00 -5.39
C ALA A 105 -0.34 -5.32 -6.11
N GLU A 106 -1.44 -5.98 -5.72
CA GLU A 106 -1.96 -7.16 -6.42
C GLU A 106 -2.28 -6.84 -7.90
N LYS A 107 -2.95 -5.72 -8.16
CA LYS A 107 -3.29 -5.26 -9.52
C LYS A 107 -2.07 -4.93 -10.38
N LEU A 108 -1.00 -4.45 -9.76
CA LEU A 108 0.27 -4.20 -10.44
C LEU A 108 1.00 -5.50 -10.80
N GLY A 109 0.65 -6.62 -10.17
CA GLY A 109 1.26 -7.93 -10.41
C GLY A 109 2.39 -8.27 -9.43
N PHE A 110 2.46 -7.63 -8.26
CA PHE A 110 3.40 -8.05 -7.22
C PHE A 110 2.95 -9.38 -6.60
N GLU A 111 3.85 -10.35 -6.52
CA GLU A 111 3.58 -11.65 -5.88
C GLU A 111 3.39 -11.56 -4.38
N ASN A 112 4.06 -10.59 -3.75
CA ASN A 112 4.05 -10.37 -2.30
C ASN A 112 3.57 -8.95 -1.98
N PHE A 113 2.92 -8.80 -0.82
CA PHE A 113 2.56 -7.48 -0.29
C PHE A 113 3.80 -6.64 0.00
N ILE A 114 3.69 -5.33 -0.21
CA ILE A 114 4.79 -4.39 0.07
C ILE A 114 5.03 -4.30 1.59
N PRO A 115 6.26 -4.61 2.07
CA PRO A 115 6.54 -4.68 3.49
C PRO A 115 6.57 -3.29 4.16
N PRO A 116 6.19 -3.18 5.44
CA PRO A 116 6.35 -1.93 6.19
C PRO A 116 7.84 -1.63 6.44
N PHE A 117 8.21 -0.35 6.45
CA PHE A 117 9.59 0.09 6.74
C PHE A 117 10.13 -0.45 8.07
N ALA A 118 9.25 -0.69 9.06
CA ALA A 118 9.61 -1.28 10.34
C ALA A 118 10.22 -2.70 10.25
N THR A 119 9.96 -3.44 9.17
CA THR A 119 10.44 -4.82 8.99
C THR A 119 11.13 -5.08 7.66
N ALA A 120 11.07 -4.15 6.69
CA ALA A 120 11.73 -4.30 5.40
C ALA A 120 13.26 -4.34 5.54
N THR A 121 13.91 -5.38 4.99
CA THR A 121 15.37 -5.56 5.08
C THR A 121 15.97 -6.07 3.78
N GLY A 122 17.29 -5.93 3.63
CA GLY A 122 18.01 -6.54 2.51
C GLY A 122 17.41 -6.19 1.14
N THR A 123 17.11 -7.21 0.34
CA THR A 123 16.55 -7.07 -1.01
C THR A 123 15.04 -6.78 -1.02
N ASP A 124 14.33 -6.89 0.10
CA ASP A 124 12.88 -6.63 0.16
C ASP A 124 12.56 -5.21 -0.32
N ILE A 125 13.45 -4.27 -0.01
CA ILE A 125 13.28 -2.84 -0.33
C ILE A 125 13.35 -2.55 -1.84
N VAL A 126 13.85 -3.50 -2.64
CA VAL A 126 13.96 -3.36 -4.09
C VAL A 126 12.56 -3.29 -4.70
N SER A 127 11.66 -4.19 -4.32
CA SER A 127 10.27 -4.20 -4.80
C SER A 127 9.40 -3.08 -4.22
N GLY A 128 9.88 -2.39 -3.18
CA GLY A 128 9.19 -1.26 -2.58
C GLY A 128 9.09 -1.35 -1.07
N VAL A 129 8.59 -0.28 -0.45
CA VAL A 129 8.41 -0.18 1.00
C VAL A 129 7.19 0.66 1.32
N ASN A 130 6.45 0.24 2.34
CA ASN A 130 5.33 0.96 2.91
C ASN A 130 5.78 1.78 4.14
N TYR A 131 5.65 3.10 4.05
CA TYR A 131 6.02 4.06 5.10
C TYR A 131 4.82 4.57 5.89
N ALA A 132 3.59 4.16 5.53
CA ALA A 132 2.37 4.67 6.12
C ALA A 132 2.27 4.35 7.62
N SER A 133 1.63 5.22 8.39
CA SER A 133 1.59 5.11 9.86
C SER A 133 0.28 5.62 10.41
N GLY A 134 -0.40 4.82 11.23
CA GLY A 134 -1.64 5.21 11.89
C GLY A 134 -1.53 6.53 12.67
N SER A 135 -2.57 7.36 12.55
CA SER A 135 -2.66 8.73 13.10
C SER A 135 -1.64 9.74 12.56
N ALA A 136 -0.88 9.39 11.52
CA ALA A 136 0.01 10.35 10.86
C ALA A 136 -0.76 11.41 10.07
N GLY A 137 -0.21 12.61 10.02
CA GLY A 137 -0.69 13.69 9.16
C GLY A 137 0.41 14.30 8.31
N ILE A 138 0.00 15.26 7.50
CA ILE A 138 0.88 16.17 6.74
C ILE A 138 1.72 16.98 7.73
N ARG A 139 1.10 17.46 8.81
CA ARG A 139 1.76 18.24 9.86
C ARG A 139 2.43 17.37 10.90
N ASP A 140 3.56 17.84 11.40
CA ASP A 140 4.43 17.08 12.31
C ASP A 140 3.88 16.95 13.73
N GLU A 141 2.85 17.72 14.09
CA GLU A 141 2.14 17.70 15.37
C GLU A 141 0.82 16.93 15.32
N THR A 142 0.26 16.69 14.14
CA THR A 142 -1.00 15.94 13.98
C THR A 142 -0.90 14.56 14.64
N GLY A 143 -1.97 14.14 15.34
CA GLY A 143 -2.05 12.81 15.95
C GLY A 143 -1.16 12.55 17.18
N GLN A 144 -0.50 13.56 17.77
CA GLN A 144 0.35 13.38 18.96
C GLN A 144 -0.38 12.88 20.20
N GLN A 145 -1.64 13.27 20.39
CA GLN A 145 -2.50 12.80 21.47
C GLN A 145 -2.68 11.27 21.47
N GLN A 146 -2.51 10.61 20.31
CA GLN A 146 -2.55 9.14 20.21
C GLN A 146 -1.22 8.48 20.60
N GLY A 147 -0.14 9.25 20.81
CA GLY A 147 1.19 8.77 21.14
C GLY A 147 2.16 8.85 19.96
N GLN A 148 3.07 7.88 19.86
CA GLN A 148 4.07 7.84 18.81
C GLN A 148 3.45 7.52 17.44
N ARG A 149 3.93 8.22 16.41
CA ARG A 149 3.52 8.07 15.00
C ARG A 149 4.60 8.64 14.08
N ILE A 150 4.54 8.26 12.81
CA ILE A 150 5.49 8.66 11.76
C ILE A 150 4.78 9.65 10.82
N PRO A 151 4.78 10.98 11.10
CA PRO A 151 4.19 11.98 10.21
C PRO A 151 4.92 12.04 8.86
N LEU A 152 4.30 12.65 7.85
CA LEU A 152 4.80 12.60 6.46
C LEU A 152 6.26 13.03 6.32
N ASN A 153 6.73 14.06 7.04
CA ASN A 153 8.15 14.44 7.03
C ASN A 153 9.10 13.30 7.48
N LYS A 154 8.68 12.48 8.46
CA LYS A 154 9.47 11.32 8.89
C LYS A 154 9.36 10.17 7.88
N GLN A 155 8.21 10.00 7.22
CA GLN A 155 8.06 9.01 6.15
C GLN A 155 8.99 9.32 4.97
N LEU A 156 9.10 10.60 4.57
CA LEU A 156 10.05 11.05 3.55
C LEU A 156 11.51 10.76 3.95
N ARG A 157 11.87 10.98 5.22
CA ARG A 157 13.21 10.61 5.72
C ARG A 157 13.45 9.10 5.70
N ASN A 158 12.45 8.30 6.05
CA ASN A 158 12.54 6.84 5.94
C ASN A 158 12.76 6.42 4.48
N HIS A 159 12.08 7.07 3.53
CA HIS A 159 12.31 6.83 2.11
C HIS A 159 13.73 7.21 1.68
N GLN A 160 14.25 8.35 2.12
CA GLN A 160 15.63 8.75 1.84
C GLN A 160 16.64 7.69 2.33
N ILE A 161 16.42 7.10 3.50
CA ILE A 161 17.23 5.98 4.01
C ILE A 161 17.14 4.76 3.07
N THR A 162 15.93 4.43 2.60
CA THR A 162 15.73 3.36 1.62
C THR A 162 16.47 3.63 0.32
N VAL A 163 16.42 4.86 -0.21
CA VAL A 163 17.14 5.27 -1.42
C VAL A 163 18.65 5.08 -1.25
N SER A 164 19.23 5.51 -0.13
CA SER A 164 20.67 5.28 0.14
C SER A 164 21.04 3.80 0.15
N ARG A 165 20.18 2.93 0.70
CA ARG A 165 20.40 1.47 0.67
C ARG A 165 20.26 0.89 -0.73
N LEU A 166 19.33 1.41 -1.54
CA LEU A 166 19.18 0.99 -2.93
C LEU A 166 20.41 1.36 -3.76
N VAL A 167 21.06 2.49 -3.49
CA VAL A 167 22.36 2.82 -4.11
C VAL A 167 23.41 1.75 -3.82
N GLU A 168 23.47 1.25 -2.60
CA GLU A 168 24.40 0.16 -2.23
C GLU A 168 24.07 -1.16 -2.94
N ILE A 169 22.79 -1.48 -3.12
CA ILE A 169 22.32 -2.72 -3.76
C ILE A 169 22.49 -2.66 -5.29
N ILE A 170 22.08 -1.56 -5.92
CA ILE A 170 22.10 -1.37 -7.37
C ILE A 170 23.52 -1.00 -7.85
N GLY A 171 24.30 -0.34 -6.99
CA GLY A 171 25.73 -0.10 -7.13
C GLY A 171 26.13 1.32 -7.52
N ASN A 172 25.18 2.17 -7.95
CA ASN A 172 25.45 3.60 -8.24
C ASN A 172 24.18 4.47 -8.25
N ASP A 173 24.37 5.78 -8.09
CA ASP A 173 23.30 6.76 -8.03
C ASP A 173 22.50 6.87 -9.33
N GLU A 174 23.17 6.84 -10.49
CA GLU A 174 22.52 7.01 -11.79
C GLU A 174 21.54 5.87 -12.09
N SER A 175 21.99 4.63 -11.88
CA SER A 175 21.18 3.43 -12.06
C SER A 175 20.05 3.36 -11.04
N THR A 176 20.28 3.82 -9.81
CA THR A 176 19.25 3.90 -8.76
C THR A 176 18.19 4.94 -9.13
N SER A 177 18.58 6.12 -9.60
CA SER A 177 17.66 7.15 -10.06
C SER A 177 16.82 6.67 -11.24
N LEU A 178 17.44 6.00 -12.22
CA LEU A 178 16.72 5.39 -13.35
C LEU A 178 15.79 4.24 -12.93
N TYR A 179 16.13 3.53 -11.86
CA TYR A 179 15.26 2.49 -11.30
C TYR A 179 14.03 3.12 -10.62
N LEU A 180 14.26 4.09 -9.73
CA LEU A 180 13.21 4.79 -8.98
C LEU A 180 12.24 5.55 -9.89
N SER A 181 12.72 6.11 -11.00
CA SER A 181 11.86 6.83 -11.97
C SER A 181 10.81 5.94 -12.63
N LYS A 182 10.99 4.62 -12.62
CA LYS A 182 10.04 3.65 -13.17
C LYS A 182 9.00 3.19 -12.15
N CYS A 183 9.24 3.41 -10.86
CA CYS A 183 8.42 2.92 -9.78
C CYS A 183 7.16 3.77 -9.57
N LEU A 184 6.13 3.15 -8.99
CA LEU A 184 4.93 3.84 -8.55
C LEU A 184 5.11 4.37 -7.12
N TYR A 185 4.54 5.52 -6.86
CA TYR A 185 4.45 6.13 -5.55
C TYR A 185 2.99 6.45 -5.25
N SER A 186 2.47 6.05 -4.10
CA SER A 186 1.15 6.48 -3.63
C SER A 186 1.27 7.29 -2.36
N VAL A 187 0.53 8.40 -2.28
CA VAL A 187 0.53 9.30 -1.12
C VAL A 187 -0.92 9.62 -0.75
N GLY A 188 -1.37 9.14 0.42
CA GLY A 188 -2.71 9.42 0.96
C GLY A 188 -2.62 9.99 2.37
N MET A 189 -2.81 11.30 2.49
CA MET A 189 -2.58 12.07 3.72
C MET A 189 -3.56 13.23 3.86
N GLY A 190 -3.83 13.63 5.11
CA GLY A 190 -4.61 14.82 5.44
C GLY A 190 -5.85 14.57 6.31
N SER A 191 -6.39 13.35 6.32
CA SER A 191 -7.57 12.98 7.13
C SER A 191 -7.34 13.32 8.61
N ASN A 192 -6.20 12.88 9.15
CA ASN A 192 -5.81 13.13 10.53
C ASN A 192 -5.57 14.61 10.84
N ASP A 193 -5.16 15.43 9.88
CA ASP A 193 -4.98 16.87 10.09
C ASP A 193 -6.32 17.58 10.38
N TYR A 194 -7.44 16.95 10.00
CA TYR A 194 -8.77 17.37 10.41
C TYR A 194 -9.27 16.62 11.64
N ILE A 195 -9.37 15.29 11.59
CA ILE A 195 -10.03 14.50 12.64
C ILE A 195 -9.19 14.32 13.91
N ASN A 196 -7.86 14.41 13.77
CA ASN A 196 -6.88 14.24 14.84
C ASN A 196 -6.07 15.54 15.08
N ASN A 197 -6.60 16.69 14.63
CA ASN A 197 -6.04 18.02 14.88
C ASN A 197 -7.11 19.13 14.83
N TYR A 198 -7.53 19.59 13.64
CA TYR A 198 -8.40 20.78 13.51
C TYR A 198 -9.72 20.67 14.29
N PHE A 199 -10.39 19.51 14.26
CA PHE A 199 -11.65 19.30 14.97
C PHE A 199 -11.50 18.79 16.41
N LEU A 200 -10.27 18.82 16.97
CA LEU A 200 -9.97 18.42 18.35
C LEU A 200 -9.40 19.60 19.19
N PRO A 201 -10.21 20.63 19.48
CA PRO A 201 -9.77 21.84 20.21
C PRO A 201 -9.29 21.56 21.64
N GLN A 202 -9.65 20.40 22.23
CA GLN A 202 -9.19 19.98 23.55
C GLN A 202 -7.71 19.58 23.57
N TYR A 203 -7.13 19.25 22.40
CA TYR A 203 -5.72 18.86 22.27
C TYR A 203 -4.90 19.85 21.44
N TYR A 204 -5.54 20.58 20.53
CA TYR A 204 -4.85 21.45 19.56
C TYR A 204 -5.48 22.84 19.51
N PRO A 205 -4.68 23.92 19.46
CA PRO A 205 -5.21 25.28 19.34
C PRO A 205 -5.66 25.64 17.91
N THR A 206 -5.45 24.74 16.93
CA THR A 206 -5.56 25.01 15.49
C THR A 206 -6.87 25.68 15.08
N SER A 207 -8.03 25.20 15.53
CA SER A 207 -9.32 25.80 15.19
C SER A 207 -9.60 27.11 15.91
N HIS A 208 -8.86 27.42 16.98
CA HIS A 208 -8.92 28.72 17.65
C HIS A 208 -7.99 29.75 16.98
N GLU A 209 -6.91 29.29 16.34
CA GLU A 209 -5.91 30.14 15.67
C GLU A 209 -6.25 30.40 14.20
N TYR A 210 -6.90 29.45 13.53
CA TYR A 210 -7.13 29.49 12.09
C TYR A 210 -8.59 29.19 11.72
N THR A 211 -9.13 29.93 10.75
CA THR A 211 -10.33 29.48 10.04
C THR A 211 -10.03 28.22 9.23
N LEU A 212 -11.08 27.52 8.82
CA LEU A 212 -10.95 26.29 8.04
C LEU A 212 -10.19 26.54 6.72
N GLU A 213 -10.46 27.68 6.08
CA GLU A 213 -9.80 28.11 4.84
C GLU A 213 -8.32 28.44 5.05
N GLN A 214 -7.98 29.08 6.17
CA GLN A 214 -6.59 29.42 6.50
C GLN A 214 -5.79 28.14 6.78
N PHE A 215 -6.32 27.27 7.64
CA PHE A 215 -5.68 26.01 7.97
C PHE A 215 -5.51 25.12 6.73
N THR A 216 -6.54 24.99 5.91
CA THR A 216 -6.46 24.20 4.66
C THR A 216 -5.42 24.77 3.69
N GLY A 217 -5.23 26.09 3.66
CA GLY A 217 -4.18 26.72 2.85
C GLY A 217 -2.79 26.31 3.31
N LEU A 218 -2.51 26.47 4.61
CA LEU A 218 -1.24 26.05 5.22
C LEU A 218 -0.97 24.56 5.01
N LEU A 219 -2.00 23.74 5.12
CA LEU A 219 -1.90 22.28 4.98
C LEU A 219 -1.53 21.88 3.55
N VAL A 220 -2.21 22.45 2.54
CA VAL A 220 -1.94 22.17 1.12
C VAL A 220 -0.59 22.72 0.69
N ASP A 221 -0.18 23.90 1.18
CA ASP A 221 1.15 24.47 0.90
C ASP A 221 2.26 23.57 1.44
N GLN A 222 2.13 23.06 2.67
CA GLN A 222 3.07 22.12 3.24
C GLN A 222 3.09 20.80 2.47
N TYR A 223 1.91 20.28 2.09
CA TYR A 223 1.81 19.03 1.36
C TYR A 223 2.45 19.12 -0.03
N LYS A 224 2.30 20.27 -0.73
CA LYS A 224 3.00 20.57 -1.98
C LYS A 224 4.52 20.47 -1.82
N GLN A 225 5.09 21.02 -0.76
CA GLN A 225 6.54 20.94 -0.51
C GLN A 225 7.01 19.51 -0.22
N GLN A 226 6.21 18.74 0.51
CA GLN A 226 6.49 17.33 0.79
C GLN A 226 6.43 16.47 -0.48
N LEU A 227 5.48 16.73 -1.38
CA LEU A 227 5.40 16.07 -2.69
C LEU A 227 6.61 16.44 -3.58
N ARG A 228 7.08 17.68 -3.55
CA ARG A 228 8.33 18.08 -4.21
C ARG A 228 9.55 17.36 -3.63
N THR A 229 9.62 17.23 -2.31
CA THR A 229 10.69 16.48 -1.63
C THR A 229 10.70 15.02 -2.08
N LEU A 230 9.53 14.40 -2.24
CA LEU A 230 9.42 13.03 -2.75
C LEU A 230 9.95 12.91 -4.20
N TYR A 231 9.65 13.89 -5.05
CA TYR A 231 10.23 13.99 -6.39
C TYR A 231 11.76 14.14 -6.35
N ASP A 232 12.30 14.96 -5.44
CA ASP A 232 13.74 15.15 -5.26
C ASP A 232 14.44 13.85 -4.82
N TYR A 233 13.69 12.90 -4.23
CA TYR A 233 14.16 11.56 -3.88
C TYR A 233 13.96 10.51 -4.98
N GLY A 234 13.65 10.94 -6.20
CA GLY A 234 13.62 10.08 -7.39
C GLY A 234 12.23 9.66 -7.85
N ALA A 235 11.17 10.07 -7.15
CA ALA A 235 9.81 9.73 -7.57
C ALA A 235 9.45 10.42 -8.88
N ARG A 236 8.84 9.66 -9.81
CA ARG A 236 8.38 10.20 -11.11
C ARG A 236 6.97 9.79 -11.51
N LYS A 237 6.41 8.72 -10.93
CA LYS A 237 5.00 8.33 -11.11
C LYS A 237 4.30 8.39 -9.76
N ILE A 238 3.53 9.44 -9.50
CA ILE A 238 2.96 9.72 -8.18
C ILE A 238 1.44 9.78 -8.24
N ALA A 239 0.77 8.89 -7.53
CA ALA A 239 -0.67 8.92 -7.29
C ALA A 239 -0.95 9.57 -5.93
N VAL A 240 -1.56 10.75 -5.95
CA VAL A 240 -1.94 11.53 -4.77
C VAL A 240 -3.43 11.32 -4.50
N PHE A 241 -3.76 10.73 -3.36
CA PHE A 241 -5.15 10.50 -2.97
C PHE A 241 -5.72 11.74 -2.26
N GLY A 242 -6.90 12.17 -2.69
CA GLY A 242 -7.73 13.12 -1.95
C GLY A 242 -8.28 12.51 -0.66
N LEU A 243 -8.95 13.32 0.14
CA LEU A 243 -9.65 12.90 1.34
C LEU A 243 -11.00 12.25 1.00
N GLY A 244 -11.41 11.29 1.81
CA GLY A 244 -12.73 10.67 1.74
C GLY A 244 -13.79 11.52 2.44
N GLN A 245 -14.99 10.98 2.60
CA GLN A 245 -16.10 11.66 3.28
C GLN A 245 -15.94 11.59 4.81
N LEU A 246 -15.06 12.42 5.38
CA LEU A 246 -14.75 12.39 6.82
C LEU A 246 -15.98 12.51 7.71
N GLY A 247 -16.96 13.34 7.32
CA GLY A 247 -18.19 13.54 8.08
C GLY A 247 -19.14 12.35 8.05
N CYS A 248 -18.91 11.36 7.18
CA CYS A 248 -19.70 10.14 7.09
C CYS A 248 -19.08 8.99 7.90
N THR A 249 -17.91 9.18 8.52
CA THR A 249 -17.34 8.18 9.42
C THR A 249 -18.26 7.97 10.63
N PRO A 250 -18.40 6.73 11.14
CA PRO A 250 -19.20 6.47 12.33
C PRO A 250 -18.77 7.32 13.53
N ASP A 251 -17.47 7.57 13.71
CA ASP A 251 -16.95 8.45 14.77
C ASP A 251 -17.45 9.89 14.64
N ALA A 252 -17.39 10.46 13.43
CA ALA A 252 -17.88 11.81 13.19
C ALA A 252 -19.37 11.92 13.49
N ILE A 253 -20.17 10.97 12.97
CA ILE A 253 -21.62 10.92 13.18
C ILE A 253 -21.94 10.83 14.67
N GLN A 254 -21.25 9.96 15.41
CA GLN A 254 -21.47 9.76 16.84
C GLN A 254 -21.04 10.99 17.67
N THR A 255 -19.90 11.59 17.36
CA THR A 255 -19.28 12.64 18.17
C THR A 255 -19.91 14.02 17.93
N TYR A 256 -20.19 14.36 16.66
CA TYR A 256 -20.64 15.71 16.30
C TYR A 256 -22.15 15.76 15.95
N GLY A 257 -22.74 14.62 15.58
CA GLY A 257 -24.12 14.57 15.11
C GLY A 257 -24.32 15.15 13.72
N THR A 258 -25.37 14.71 13.02
CA THR A 258 -25.61 15.09 11.61
C THR A 258 -26.60 16.25 11.44
N HIS A 259 -27.26 16.67 12.52
CA HIS A 259 -28.27 17.74 12.52
C HIS A 259 -29.34 17.60 11.40
N GLY A 260 -29.80 16.37 11.15
CA GLY A 260 -30.82 16.06 10.14
C GLY A 260 -30.28 15.80 8.73
N SER A 261 -28.96 15.89 8.52
CA SER A 261 -28.28 15.44 7.30
C SER A 261 -27.88 13.96 7.40
N ALA A 262 -27.39 13.38 6.30
CA ALA A 262 -26.82 12.02 6.32
C ALA A 262 -25.46 11.96 7.03
N CYS A 263 -24.63 13.01 6.88
CA CYS A 263 -23.27 13.08 7.41
C CYS A 263 -23.03 14.42 8.11
N VAL A 264 -21.92 14.54 8.85
CA VAL A 264 -21.47 15.79 9.48
C VAL A 264 -20.98 16.77 8.41
N VAL A 265 -21.83 17.75 8.08
CA VAL A 265 -21.64 18.67 6.94
C VAL A 265 -20.31 19.42 7.01
N ILE A 266 -19.94 19.97 8.18
CA ILE A 266 -18.71 20.78 8.30
C ILE A 266 -17.43 19.97 8.03
N MET A 267 -17.42 18.69 8.37
CA MET A 267 -16.26 17.81 8.14
C MET A 267 -16.16 17.38 6.67
N ASN A 268 -17.29 17.14 6.00
CA ASN A 268 -17.31 16.92 4.55
C ASN A 268 -16.96 18.19 3.77
N ASN A 269 -17.33 19.37 4.26
CA ASN A 269 -16.91 20.64 3.68
C ASN A 269 -15.38 20.82 3.80
N ALA A 270 -14.79 20.47 4.95
CA ALA A 270 -13.33 20.47 5.12
C ALA A 270 -12.63 19.55 4.11
N SER A 271 -13.16 18.33 3.94
CA SER A 271 -12.62 17.34 2.99
C SER A 271 -12.67 17.84 1.55
N GLN A 272 -13.81 18.36 1.11
CA GLN A 272 -13.97 18.93 -0.22
C GLN A 272 -13.13 20.18 -0.43
N LEU A 273 -13.00 21.04 0.58
CA LEU A 273 -12.16 22.23 0.49
C LEU A 273 -10.70 21.84 0.29
N PHE A 274 -10.19 20.86 1.04
CA PHE A 274 -8.84 20.32 0.85
C PHE A 274 -8.66 19.77 -0.56
N ASN A 275 -9.56 18.89 -1.00
CA ASN A 275 -9.50 18.26 -2.33
C ASN A 275 -9.54 19.29 -3.47
N SER A 276 -10.38 20.31 -3.35
CA SER A 276 -10.50 21.38 -4.35
C SER A 276 -9.21 22.20 -4.49
N ARG A 277 -8.39 22.30 -3.44
CA ARG A 277 -7.09 22.97 -3.45
C ARG A 277 -5.94 22.04 -3.84
N LEU A 278 -6.07 20.74 -3.59
CA LEU A 278 -5.06 19.76 -3.94
C LEU A 278 -4.98 19.50 -5.45
N LYS A 279 -6.10 19.48 -6.16
CA LYS A 279 -6.12 19.26 -7.60
C LYS A 279 -5.29 20.30 -8.40
N PRO A 280 -5.40 21.62 -8.15
CA PRO A 280 -4.49 22.61 -8.76
C PRO A 280 -3.02 22.45 -8.39
N VAL A 281 -2.70 21.87 -7.22
CA VAL A 281 -1.31 21.56 -6.86
C VAL A 281 -0.75 20.47 -7.77
N VAL A 282 -1.55 19.47 -8.14
CA VAL A 282 -1.15 18.44 -9.12
C VAL A 282 -0.83 19.06 -10.48
N ASP A 283 -1.64 20.02 -10.96
CA ASP A 283 -1.36 20.75 -12.20
C ASP A 283 -0.02 21.51 -12.10
N GLN A 284 0.17 22.29 -11.05
CA GLN A 284 1.40 23.05 -10.83
C GLN A 284 2.65 22.15 -10.74
N LEU A 285 2.56 21.00 -10.07
CA LEU A 285 3.66 20.05 -9.99
C LEU A 285 3.99 19.44 -11.36
N ASN A 286 2.98 19.14 -12.18
CA ASN A 286 3.19 18.62 -13.53
C ASN A 286 3.75 19.68 -14.50
N GLU A 287 3.43 20.96 -14.30
CA GLU A 287 4.02 22.08 -15.03
C GLU A 287 5.48 22.32 -14.63
N ASP A 288 5.76 22.33 -13.33
CA ASP A 288 7.09 22.60 -12.77
C ASP A 288 8.08 21.43 -12.99
N LEU A 289 7.59 20.18 -12.94
CA LEU A 289 8.40 18.95 -12.89
C LEU A 289 8.12 18.07 -14.11
N THR A 290 8.59 18.53 -15.28
CA THR A 290 8.19 17.98 -16.58
C THR A 290 8.57 16.51 -16.82
N ASP A 291 9.58 15.98 -16.13
CA ASP A 291 10.01 14.58 -16.16
C ASP A 291 9.20 13.68 -15.20
N ALA A 292 8.34 14.25 -14.36
CA ALA A 292 7.42 13.54 -13.49
C ALA A 292 5.97 13.63 -13.97
N LYS A 293 5.14 12.72 -13.44
CA LYS A 293 3.69 12.71 -13.59
C LYS A 293 3.04 12.47 -12.23
N PHE A 294 2.28 13.47 -11.80
CA PHE A 294 1.39 13.43 -10.66
C PHE A 294 -0.04 13.26 -11.15
N ILE A 295 -0.78 12.37 -10.51
CA ILE A 295 -2.24 12.24 -10.68
C ILE A 295 -2.91 12.45 -9.32
N TYR A 296 -4.14 12.95 -9.35
CA TYR A 296 -5.07 13.06 -8.25
C TYR A 296 -6.10 11.93 -8.34
N ILE A 297 -6.33 11.21 -7.24
CA ILE A 297 -7.41 10.23 -7.12
C ILE A 297 -8.53 10.87 -6.30
N ASP A 298 -9.74 10.94 -6.87
CA ASP A 298 -10.91 11.55 -6.23
C ASP A 298 -11.57 10.60 -5.23
N PHE A 299 -10.85 10.35 -4.14
CA PHE A 299 -11.28 9.43 -3.10
C PHE A 299 -12.63 9.84 -2.49
N TYR A 300 -12.96 11.14 -2.44
CA TYR A 300 -14.26 11.64 -1.98
C TYR A 300 -15.41 11.19 -2.89
N GLY A 301 -15.26 11.41 -4.20
CA GLY A 301 -16.25 11.05 -5.22
C GLY A 301 -16.48 9.55 -5.28
N ILE A 302 -15.38 8.78 -5.29
CA ILE A 302 -15.42 7.30 -5.25
C ILE A 302 -16.17 6.82 -4.00
N SER A 303 -15.90 7.42 -2.83
CA SER A 303 -16.49 6.97 -1.56
C SER A 303 -18.02 7.12 -1.51
N GLY A 304 -18.55 8.16 -2.16
CA GLY A 304 -19.99 8.49 -2.11
C GLY A 304 -20.90 7.57 -2.94
N ASP A 305 -20.37 6.87 -3.93
CA ASP A 305 -21.12 6.04 -4.88
C ASP A 305 -20.81 4.54 -4.64
N ASN A 306 -21.02 4.08 -3.41
CA ASN A 306 -20.48 2.79 -2.95
C ASN A 306 -21.40 1.58 -3.18
N GLY A 307 -22.73 1.74 -3.10
CA GLY A 307 -23.68 0.62 -3.25
C GLY A 307 -23.66 -0.43 -2.13
N PHE A 308 -23.05 -0.12 -0.98
CA PHE A 308 -23.02 -1.00 0.20
C PHE A 308 -24.30 -0.84 1.02
N GLU A 309 -24.70 -1.89 1.75
CA GLU A 309 -25.94 -1.87 2.54
C GLU A 309 -25.80 -1.10 3.85
N VAL A 310 -24.61 -1.15 4.47
CA VAL A 310 -24.34 -0.54 5.77
C VAL A 310 -23.15 0.41 5.67
N ASP A 311 -23.44 1.71 5.74
CA ASP A 311 -22.48 2.79 5.44
C ASP A 311 -22.27 3.79 6.58
N ASN A 312 -22.89 3.58 7.75
CA ASN A 312 -22.89 4.55 8.85
C ASN A 312 -22.49 3.96 10.22
N ILE A 313 -22.16 2.67 10.27
CA ILE A 313 -21.72 1.98 11.49
C ILE A 313 -20.59 1.01 11.16
N GLY A 314 -19.64 0.86 12.09
CA GLY A 314 -18.55 -0.12 11.98
C GLY A 314 -19.05 -1.55 12.19
N CYS A 315 -18.44 -2.50 11.48
CA CYS A 315 -18.73 -3.92 11.62
C CYS A 315 -18.24 -4.52 12.95
N CYS A 316 -17.23 -3.95 13.60
CA CYS A 316 -16.79 -4.38 14.93
C CYS A 316 -17.35 -3.49 16.05
N GLN A 317 -17.46 -4.05 17.26
CA GLN A 317 -17.73 -3.24 18.45
C GLN A 317 -16.48 -2.43 18.79
N VAL A 318 -16.62 -1.13 18.99
CA VAL A 318 -15.50 -0.22 19.26
C VAL A 318 -15.37 0.17 20.73
N ALA A 319 -14.16 0.56 21.14
CA ALA A 319 -13.85 1.12 22.45
C ALA A 319 -13.90 2.66 22.44
N GLU A 320 -13.60 3.29 23.58
CA GLU A 320 -13.22 4.71 23.62
C GLU A 320 -12.01 4.94 22.71
N GLY A 321 -12.14 5.84 21.74
CA GLY A 321 -11.15 6.06 20.66
C GLY A 321 -11.47 5.39 19.33
N GLY A 322 -12.59 4.67 19.19
CA GLY A 322 -13.19 4.29 17.91
C GLY A 322 -12.55 3.11 17.17
N LEU A 323 -11.54 2.46 17.76
CA LEU A 323 -10.96 1.20 17.26
C LEU A 323 -11.70 -0.02 17.81
N CYS A 324 -11.61 -1.17 17.14
CA CYS A 324 -12.25 -2.41 17.56
C CYS A 324 -11.83 -2.85 18.97
N ASN A 325 -12.79 -3.33 19.76
CA ASN A 325 -12.52 -4.00 21.02
C ASN A 325 -11.71 -5.28 20.78
N PRO A 326 -10.57 -5.47 21.47
CA PRO A 326 -9.76 -6.66 21.30
C PRO A 326 -10.53 -7.95 21.56
N ASN A 327 -10.37 -8.91 20.65
CA ASN A 327 -10.93 -10.27 20.72
C ASN A 327 -12.46 -10.34 20.79
N LYS A 328 -13.17 -9.27 20.39
CA LYS A 328 -14.63 -9.32 20.22
C LYS A 328 -15.01 -9.78 18.81
N PRO A 329 -16.06 -10.62 18.67
CA PRO A 329 -16.51 -11.05 17.36
C PRO A 329 -17.04 -9.85 16.56
N PRO A 330 -16.64 -9.69 15.29
CA PRO A 330 -17.20 -8.68 14.39
C PRO A 330 -18.58 -9.11 13.87
N CYS A 331 -19.22 -8.26 13.07
CA CYS A 331 -20.43 -8.58 12.34
C CYS A 331 -20.24 -9.81 11.43
N PRO A 332 -21.30 -10.62 11.22
CA PRO A 332 -21.18 -11.86 10.46
C PRO A 332 -20.95 -11.62 8.95
N ASN A 333 -21.56 -10.58 8.37
CA ASN A 333 -21.50 -10.31 6.93
C ASN A 333 -20.69 -9.04 6.61
N ARG A 334 -19.36 -9.19 6.59
CA ARG A 334 -18.41 -8.06 6.45
C ARG A 334 -18.41 -7.43 5.05
N THR A 335 -18.91 -8.13 4.04
CA THR A 335 -18.91 -7.66 2.64
C THR A 335 -20.02 -6.64 2.36
N GLU A 336 -20.97 -6.48 3.26
CA GLU A 336 -22.07 -5.50 3.16
C GLU A 336 -21.74 -4.16 3.84
N TYR A 337 -20.64 -4.09 4.59
CA TYR A 337 -20.27 -2.94 5.40
C TYR A 337 -19.17 -2.11 4.75
N VAL A 338 -19.38 -0.79 4.71
CA VAL A 338 -18.35 0.19 4.36
C VAL A 338 -17.25 0.21 5.42
N PHE A 339 -17.65 0.34 6.69
CA PHE A 339 -16.74 0.59 7.81
C PHE A 339 -16.46 -0.67 8.61
N TRP A 340 -15.17 -0.89 8.90
CA TRP A 340 -14.70 -1.93 9.79
C TRP A 340 -14.82 -1.53 11.25
N ASP A 341 -14.27 -0.37 11.61
CA ASP A 341 -14.37 0.28 12.91
C ASP A 341 -14.99 1.69 12.75
N SER A 342 -14.76 2.63 13.67
CA SER A 342 -15.37 3.96 13.56
C SER A 342 -14.76 4.87 12.49
N PHE A 343 -13.69 4.45 11.82
CA PHE A 343 -12.95 5.28 10.84
C PHE A 343 -12.62 4.52 9.56
N HIS A 344 -12.21 3.27 9.70
CA HIS A 344 -11.50 2.56 8.64
C HIS A 344 -12.42 1.68 7.82
N PRO A 345 -12.15 1.54 6.52
CA PRO A 345 -12.94 0.71 5.61
C PRO A 345 -12.75 -0.80 5.85
N THR A 346 -13.73 -1.61 5.46
CA THR A 346 -13.58 -3.07 5.37
C THR A 346 -12.71 -3.48 4.17
N ASP A 347 -12.22 -4.72 4.14
CA ASP A 347 -11.54 -5.29 2.96
C ASP A 347 -12.40 -5.20 1.70
N ALA A 348 -13.70 -5.53 1.83
CA ALA A 348 -14.64 -5.48 0.71
C ALA A 348 -14.77 -4.06 0.13
N TYR A 349 -14.86 -3.06 1.01
CA TYR A 349 -14.91 -1.68 0.57
C TYR A 349 -13.56 -1.20 0.02
N ASN A 350 -12.43 -1.64 0.57
CA ASN A 350 -11.11 -1.39 0.01
C ASN A 350 -10.96 -1.95 -1.41
N VAL A 351 -11.55 -3.11 -1.72
CA VAL A 351 -11.57 -3.67 -3.09
C VAL A 351 -12.30 -2.73 -4.05
N PHE A 352 -13.49 -2.25 -3.65
CA PHE A 352 -14.24 -1.28 -4.44
C PHE A 352 -13.44 0.02 -4.68
N LEU A 353 -12.87 0.59 -3.62
CA LEU A 353 -12.08 1.82 -3.68
C LEU A 353 -10.82 1.66 -4.56
N ALA A 354 -10.11 0.53 -4.42
CA ALA A 354 -8.91 0.24 -5.18
C ALA A 354 -9.20 0.00 -6.66
N GLU A 355 -10.30 -0.66 -7.01
CA GLU A 355 -10.70 -0.87 -8.42
C GLU A 355 -10.91 0.46 -9.15
N ARG A 356 -11.70 1.34 -8.54
CA ARG A 356 -12.01 2.66 -9.10
C ARG A 356 -10.78 3.56 -9.12
N SER A 357 -9.93 3.49 -8.10
CA SER A 357 -8.65 4.22 -8.08
C SER A 357 -7.69 3.72 -9.17
N TYR A 358 -7.69 2.41 -9.46
CA TYR A 358 -6.74 1.81 -10.39
C TYR A 358 -7.11 2.06 -11.86
N THR A 359 -8.40 1.94 -12.20
CA THR A 359 -8.88 1.99 -13.59
C THR A 359 -9.72 3.20 -13.95
N ALA A 360 -10.11 4.04 -12.97
CA ALA A 360 -11.11 5.10 -13.11
C ALA A 360 -12.38 4.61 -13.82
N SER A 361 -13.20 3.82 -13.10
CA SER A 361 -14.48 3.32 -13.65
C SER A 361 -15.43 4.46 -14.05
N ASN A 362 -15.25 5.65 -13.49
CA ASN A 362 -15.82 6.92 -13.93
C ASN A 362 -14.69 7.91 -14.26
N ASP A 363 -14.85 8.72 -15.31
CA ASP A 363 -13.88 9.74 -15.74
C ASP A 363 -13.53 10.77 -14.64
N LEU A 364 -14.36 10.89 -13.59
CA LEU A 364 -14.14 11.78 -12.45
C LEU A 364 -13.32 11.13 -11.32
N ASP A 365 -13.11 9.81 -11.33
CA ASP A 365 -12.43 9.07 -10.26
C ASP A 365 -10.95 9.44 -10.13
N ALA A 366 -10.34 9.90 -11.23
CA ALA A 366 -8.94 10.29 -11.27
C ALA A 366 -8.72 11.47 -12.21
N TYR A 367 -7.61 12.17 -12.02
CA TYR A 367 -7.23 13.31 -12.85
C TYR A 367 -5.70 13.47 -12.92
N PRO A 368 -5.09 13.75 -14.08
CA PRO A 368 -5.72 13.81 -15.40
C PRO A 368 -6.06 12.43 -15.99
N PHE A 369 -5.58 11.34 -15.37
CA PHE A 369 -5.86 9.95 -15.74
C PHE A 369 -5.61 9.04 -14.53
N ASP A 370 -5.97 7.77 -14.66
CA ASP A 370 -5.91 6.75 -13.61
C ASP A 370 -4.52 6.13 -13.36
N ILE A 371 -4.40 5.29 -12.33
CA ILE A 371 -3.13 4.63 -11.96
C ILE A 371 -2.66 3.68 -13.06
N ARG A 372 -3.55 2.91 -13.69
CA ARG A 372 -3.19 1.99 -14.78
C ARG A 372 -2.56 2.74 -15.95
N SER A 373 -3.14 3.87 -16.32
CA SER A 373 -2.61 4.79 -17.32
C SER A 373 -1.25 5.34 -16.90
N LEU A 374 -1.11 5.80 -15.65
CA LEU A 374 0.15 6.32 -15.09
C LEU A 374 1.30 5.30 -15.15
N VAL A 375 1.06 4.04 -14.75
CA VAL A 375 2.12 3.03 -14.74
C VAL A 375 2.56 2.60 -16.14
N SER A 376 1.65 2.68 -17.12
CA SER A 376 1.94 2.39 -18.53
C SER A 376 2.82 3.44 -19.23
N LEU A 377 3.02 4.62 -18.62
CA LEU A 377 3.85 5.66 -19.21
C LEU A 377 5.31 5.21 -19.31
N ASN A 378 5.79 5.10 -20.54
CA ASN A 378 7.21 4.98 -20.83
C ASN A 378 7.87 6.33 -20.55
N GLN A 379 8.62 6.41 -19.45
CA GLN A 379 9.50 7.56 -19.25
C GLN A 379 10.63 7.45 -20.26
N GLY A 380 10.54 8.23 -21.34
CA GLY A 380 11.64 8.42 -22.25
C GLY A 380 12.82 8.93 -21.44
N VAL A 381 13.93 8.21 -21.50
CA VAL A 381 15.21 8.67 -20.95
C VAL A 381 15.46 10.04 -21.58
N ALA A 382 15.28 11.10 -20.80
CA ALA A 382 15.81 12.40 -21.18
C ALA A 382 17.31 12.22 -21.16
N ALA A 383 17.89 11.91 -22.32
CA ALA A 383 19.32 11.97 -22.53
C ALA A 383 19.72 13.41 -22.16
N SER A 384 20.44 13.54 -21.04
CA SER A 384 21.09 14.79 -20.68
C SER A 384 21.95 15.22 -21.88
N LYS A 385 21.64 16.38 -22.44
CA LYS A 385 22.53 17.08 -23.37
C LYS A 385 23.64 17.77 -22.59
#